data_AF-A0A956D3H8-F1
#
_entry.id   AF-A0A956D3H8-F1
#
_cell.length_a   1.000
_cell.length_b   1.000
_cell.length_c   1.000
_cell.angle_alpha   90.00
_cell.angle_beta   90.00
_cell.angle_gamma   90.00
#
_symmetry.space_group_name_H-M   'P 1'
#
loop_
_entity.id
_entity.type
_entity.pdbx_description
1 polymer ?
#
loop_
_entity_poly.entity_id
_entity_poly.type
_entity_poly.pdbx_seq_one_letter_code
_entity_poly.pdbx_strand_id
1 'polypeptide(L)'
;MPAARIAFLLVTLAFASTASAQSRRVDLRFTPTARSQLAIWIESADESRFATIRLTQSVSVYGIGNRPGALQMNSGFRWPFGRREGVLPIWAHRRFAQQGTAFPRVIFNGRASEGNASSAGSVAEPRNTPDDYFCLSFQRERSGRDALDAVSCASRFMSNKGRYVTAADVTAGYAEPFEPTPGSGTMRALSETSLYPPRRDVEACSGAVCGDHESVGRYATDARAVMPEIDAVTMATPAGDAEQRIVWDVPADWPDGDYVVYVEANVEGDYNDVYNDSTRPTPTGPSGTWDFWAINYGYAYRGQPSVVYRVPFTIASTGASADTATAAGFGALHGDDGELHPMDGSIVDDPEGAPGSGADRLRLSGGGTRLAVTVPMWDVCNQPDPPEECGWECEPGDGRCGGALICGPDNTCVGICDVPMTPPPVADLVVTPHEDERHSHQWARFSFVVPELPRGLSHYEVRVGTEPIVDEASFARALPALEPMIESIELRIPTSAAPGETVELAFGGLTPQQRYYVGVRVFDGCNAASTIVSGEIETTAIHFTTVSPCFVATAAYGSPMASEIGALRRFRDRHLR
;
A
#
# COMPACT_ATOMS: atom_id res chain seq x y z
N MET A 1 -30.85 -50.33 14.36
CA MET A 1 -31.64 -49.13 14.71
C MET A 1 -30.78 -48.21 15.56
N PRO A 2 -30.71 -46.89 15.29
CA PRO A 2 -30.67 -46.22 14.00
C PRO A 2 -29.36 -45.41 13.82
N ALA A 3 -28.99 -45.19 12.55
CA ALA A 3 -27.89 -44.35 12.12
C ALA A 3 -28.25 -42.86 12.32
N ALA A 4 -27.40 -42.12 13.03
CA ALA A 4 -27.50 -40.67 13.15
C ALA A 4 -26.97 -40.03 11.86
N ARG A 5 -27.87 -39.45 11.07
CA ARG A 5 -27.57 -38.62 9.91
C ARG A 5 -26.94 -37.31 10.39
N ILE A 6 -25.66 -37.10 10.11
CA ILE A 6 -25.02 -35.79 10.21
C ILE A 6 -25.43 -35.02 8.97
N ALA A 7 -26.35 -34.06 9.14
CA ALA A 7 -26.69 -33.10 8.11
C ALA A 7 -25.56 -32.06 8.05
N PHE A 8 -24.72 -32.14 7.01
CA PHE A 8 -23.84 -31.04 6.63
C PHE A 8 -24.74 -29.90 6.11
N LEU A 9 -24.88 -28.84 6.89
CA LEU A 9 -25.42 -27.58 6.41
C LEU A 9 -24.34 -26.94 5.54
N LEU A 10 -24.41 -27.14 4.22
CA LEU A 10 -23.70 -26.28 3.28
C LEU A 10 -24.35 -24.89 3.36
N VAL A 11 -23.71 -23.96 4.06
CA VAL A 11 -23.98 -22.55 3.88
C VAL A 11 -23.26 -22.14 2.60
N THR A 12 -23.94 -22.29 1.47
CA THR A 12 -23.56 -21.60 0.23
C THR A 12 -23.82 -20.11 0.44
N LEU A 13 -22.77 -19.33 0.74
CA LEU A 13 -22.81 -17.89 0.47
C LEU A 13 -22.89 -17.73 -1.04
N ALA A 14 -24.11 -17.63 -1.55
CA ALA A 14 -24.35 -17.13 -2.89
C ALA A 14 -24.02 -15.64 -2.89
N PHE A 15 -22.82 -15.28 -3.35
CA PHE A 15 -22.58 -13.93 -3.85
C PHE A 15 -23.40 -13.78 -5.13
N ALA A 16 -24.66 -13.37 -4.97
CA ALA A 16 -25.41 -12.81 -6.07
C ALA A 16 -24.79 -11.44 -6.38
N SER A 17 -23.92 -11.38 -7.38
CA SER A 17 -23.64 -10.12 -8.08
C SER A 17 -24.86 -9.78 -8.94
N THR A 18 -25.95 -9.39 -8.28
CA THR A 18 -27.05 -8.72 -8.97
C THR A 18 -26.70 -7.25 -9.09
N ALA A 19 -26.49 -6.82 -10.33
CA ALA A 19 -26.40 -5.43 -10.73
C ALA A 19 -27.53 -4.62 -10.07
N SER A 20 -27.15 -3.65 -9.24
CA SER A 20 -28.05 -2.58 -8.81
C SER A 20 -27.78 -1.38 -9.72
N ALA A 21 -28.72 -1.09 -10.61
CA ALA A 21 -28.72 0.10 -11.45
C ALA A 21 -28.90 1.33 -10.54
N GLN A 22 -27.79 1.92 -10.13
CA GLN A 22 -27.66 3.25 -9.54
C GLN A 22 -26.17 3.40 -9.21
N SER A 23 -25.41 4.14 -10.03
CA SER A 23 -23.98 4.40 -9.78
C SER A 23 -23.81 5.40 -8.63
N ARG A 24 -24.26 5.04 -7.43
CA ARG A 24 -24.02 5.79 -6.19
C ARG A 24 -22.54 5.65 -5.90
N ARG A 25 -21.76 6.67 -6.26
CA ARG A 25 -20.31 6.67 -6.09
C ARG A 25 -19.80 8.00 -5.56
N VAL A 26 -18.58 7.98 -5.05
CA VAL A 26 -17.84 9.16 -4.62
C VAL A 26 -16.49 9.15 -5.30
N ASP A 27 -16.19 10.23 -6.02
CA ASP A 27 -14.92 10.45 -6.71
C ASP A 27 -14.04 11.39 -5.86
N LEU A 28 -12.86 10.93 -5.47
CA LEU A 28 -11.87 11.73 -4.77
C LEU A 28 -10.74 12.11 -5.73
N ARG A 29 -10.28 13.36 -5.67
CA ARG A 29 -9.11 13.84 -6.41
C ARG A 29 -8.12 14.55 -5.49
N PHE A 30 -6.85 14.18 -5.58
CA PHE A 30 -5.76 14.79 -4.83
C PHE A 30 -4.43 14.50 -5.51
N THR A 31 -3.39 15.29 -5.22
CA THR A 31 -2.04 15.05 -5.73
C THR A 31 -1.10 14.81 -4.54
N PRO A 32 -0.65 13.58 -4.26
CA PRO A 32 0.24 13.30 -3.16
C PRO A 32 1.69 13.62 -3.52
N THR A 33 2.53 13.90 -2.53
CA THR A 33 3.99 13.90 -2.69
C THR A 33 4.52 12.48 -2.83
N ALA A 34 5.74 12.33 -3.32
CA ALA A 34 6.39 11.04 -3.50
C ALA A 34 6.50 10.28 -2.18
N ARG A 35 6.42 8.94 -2.26
CA ARG A 35 6.58 8.00 -1.13
C ARG A 35 5.54 8.15 -0.01
N SER A 36 4.44 8.86 -0.25
CA SER A 36 3.38 9.04 0.74
C SER A 36 2.76 7.70 1.15
N GLN A 37 2.78 7.42 2.45
CA GLN A 37 1.91 6.41 3.06
C GLN A 37 0.55 7.04 3.32
N LEU A 38 -0.51 6.43 2.80
CA LEU A 38 -1.86 6.99 2.84
C LEU A 38 -2.87 6.02 3.43
N ALA A 39 -3.79 6.56 4.23
CA ALA A 39 -5.08 5.96 4.52
C ALA A 39 -6.19 6.91 4.06
N ILE A 40 -7.16 6.37 3.33
CA ILE A 40 -8.36 7.07 2.91
C ILE A 40 -9.54 6.35 3.51
N TRP A 41 -10.41 7.05 4.22
CA TRP A 41 -11.62 6.46 4.80
C TRP A 41 -12.78 7.45 4.77
N ILE A 42 -13.99 6.91 4.85
CA ILE A 42 -15.24 7.68 4.91
C ILE A 42 -16.00 7.29 6.17
N GLU A 43 -16.58 8.29 6.81
CA GLU A 43 -17.46 8.15 7.96
C GLU A 43 -18.78 8.87 7.72
N SER A 44 -19.87 8.37 8.31
CA SER A 44 -21.10 9.14 8.41
C SER A 44 -20.94 10.29 9.40
N ALA A 45 -21.69 11.38 9.23
CA ALA A 45 -21.60 12.53 10.12
C ALA A 45 -21.97 12.23 11.58
N ASP A 46 -22.76 11.18 11.82
CA ASP A 46 -23.10 10.66 13.14
C ASP A 46 -22.13 9.59 13.67
N GLU A 47 -21.04 9.33 12.93
CA GLU A 47 -20.00 8.34 13.23
C GLU A 47 -20.52 6.89 13.38
N SER A 48 -21.74 6.60 12.91
CA SER A 48 -22.32 5.26 12.96
C SER A 48 -21.78 4.31 11.89
N ARG A 49 -21.11 4.85 10.86
CA ARG A 49 -20.56 4.11 9.73
C ARG A 49 -19.12 4.49 9.48
N PHE A 50 -18.30 3.50 9.10
CA PHE A 50 -16.90 3.66 8.78
C PHE A 50 -16.51 2.70 7.65
N ALA A 51 -15.80 3.20 6.65
CA ALA A 51 -15.22 2.37 5.60
C ALA A 51 -13.80 2.86 5.27
N THR A 52 -12.81 1.96 5.34
CA THR A 52 -11.51 2.22 4.72
C THR A 52 -11.67 2.06 3.21
N ILE A 53 -11.29 3.08 2.46
CA ILE A 53 -11.42 3.13 0.99
C ILE A 53 -10.13 2.67 0.33
N ARG A 54 -8.99 3.20 0.81
CA ARG A 54 -7.66 2.83 0.33
C ARG A 54 -6.64 2.86 1.47
N LEU A 55 -5.68 1.94 1.41
CA LEU A 55 -4.55 1.84 2.32
C LEU A 55 -3.29 1.45 1.55
N THR A 56 -2.22 2.24 1.66
CA THR A 56 -0.98 1.96 0.93
C THR A 56 -0.33 0.65 1.40
N GLN A 57 0.27 -0.09 0.46
CA GLN A 57 0.96 -1.36 0.69
C GLN A 57 2.02 -1.30 1.81
N SER A 58 2.68 -0.15 2.01
CA SER A 58 3.61 0.05 3.12
C SER A 58 2.99 -0.33 4.47
N VAL A 59 1.72 0.00 4.69
CA VAL A 59 0.97 -0.32 5.89
C VAL A 59 0.24 -1.65 5.74
N SER A 60 -0.51 -1.84 4.65
CA SER A 60 -1.41 -2.99 4.52
C SER A 60 -0.69 -4.32 4.26
N VAL A 61 0.42 -4.30 3.52
CA VAL A 61 1.15 -5.50 3.05
C VAL A 61 2.47 -5.62 3.77
N TYR A 62 3.29 -4.57 3.75
CA TYR A 62 4.61 -4.54 4.38
C TYR A 62 4.56 -4.18 5.88
N GLY A 63 3.36 -4.11 6.46
CA GLY A 63 3.14 -4.13 7.91
C GLY A 63 4.01 -3.14 8.69
N ILE A 64 4.28 -1.96 8.14
CA ILE A 64 5.31 -1.06 8.68
C ILE A 64 5.01 -0.63 10.13
N GLY A 65 3.72 -0.58 10.50
CA GLY A 65 3.26 -0.31 11.87
C GLY A 65 3.29 -1.52 12.82
N ASN A 66 3.53 -2.74 12.33
CA ASN A 66 3.53 -3.98 13.12
C ASN A 66 4.58 -4.99 12.61
N ARG A 67 5.84 -4.61 12.76
CA ARG A 67 7.03 -5.42 12.47
C ARG A 67 7.87 -5.57 13.74
N PRO A 68 8.71 -6.61 13.85
CA PRO A 68 9.56 -6.77 15.03
C PRO A 68 10.58 -5.63 15.14
N GLY A 69 10.99 -5.32 16.36
CA GLY A 69 11.95 -4.26 16.68
C GLY A 69 11.30 -2.97 17.15
N ALA A 70 12.04 -2.26 18.00
CA ALA A 70 11.58 -1.11 18.76
C ALA A 70 11.17 0.06 17.87
N LEU A 71 10.16 0.80 18.31
CA LEU A 71 9.57 1.90 17.56
C LEU A 71 10.59 2.95 17.18
N GLN A 72 11.53 3.28 18.07
CA GLN A 72 12.51 4.35 17.86
C GLN A 72 13.82 3.88 17.21
N MET A 73 13.91 2.63 16.78
CA MET A 73 15.04 2.14 15.99
C MET A 73 15.26 3.03 14.76
N ASN A 74 16.52 3.22 14.38
CA ASN A 74 16.84 3.95 13.15
C ASN A 74 16.14 3.31 11.95
N SER A 75 15.78 4.16 11.00
CA SER A 75 15.03 3.78 9.82
C SER A 75 15.90 3.85 8.57
N GLY A 76 15.42 3.24 7.49
CA GLY A 76 16.09 3.26 6.20
C GLY A 76 15.20 2.71 5.10
N PHE A 77 15.62 2.92 3.85
CA PHE A 77 14.95 2.36 2.68
C PHE A 77 14.82 0.84 2.84
N ARG A 78 13.58 0.34 2.82
CA ARG A 78 13.29 -1.09 2.97
C ARG A 78 14.01 -1.71 4.18
N TRP A 79 14.01 -0.98 5.30
CA TRP A 79 14.53 -1.49 6.56
C TRP A 79 13.56 -2.52 7.16
N PRO A 80 14.01 -3.69 7.64
CA PRO A 80 13.13 -4.78 8.03
C PRO A 80 12.57 -4.69 9.46
N PHE A 81 13.17 -3.84 10.30
CA PHE A 81 12.90 -3.80 11.74
C PHE A 81 12.42 -2.42 12.19
N GLY A 82 11.81 -2.35 13.37
CA GLY A 82 11.44 -1.11 14.04
C GLY A 82 10.05 -0.63 13.65
N ARG A 83 9.01 -1.08 14.36
CA ARG A 83 7.61 -0.72 14.06
C ARG A 83 7.36 0.78 14.01
N ARG A 84 6.44 1.21 13.16
CA ARG A 84 6.06 2.62 13.01
C ARG A 84 4.61 2.83 13.40
N GLU A 85 4.35 2.89 14.70
CA GLU A 85 2.99 3.12 15.20
C GLU A 85 2.50 4.55 14.92
N GLY A 86 3.38 5.50 14.65
CA GLY A 86 3.03 6.87 14.23
C GLY A 86 2.87 7.07 12.71
N VAL A 87 2.75 6.00 11.91
CA VAL A 87 2.64 6.13 10.44
C VAL A 87 1.29 6.70 10.01
N LEU A 88 0.18 6.15 10.51
CA LEU A 88 -1.20 6.60 10.21
C LEU A 88 -2.07 6.40 11.46
N PRO A 89 -1.75 7.06 12.58
CA PRO A 89 -2.37 6.79 13.87
C PRO A 89 -3.85 7.14 13.90
N ILE A 90 -4.28 8.21 13.24
CA ILE A 90 -5.68 8.67 13.33
C ILE A 90 -6.61 7.64 12.67
N TRP A 91 -6.28 7.19 11.45
CA TRP A 91 -7.00 6.10 10.80
C TRP A 91 -6.99 4.82 11.64
N ALA A 92 -5.83 4.43 12.18
CA ALA A 92 -5.68 3.16 12.87
C ALA A 92 -6.51 3.10 14.17
N HIS A 93 -6.52 4.19 14.94
CA HIS A 93 -7.35 4.33 16.13
C HIS A 93 -8.85 4.45 15.80
N ARG A 94 -9.22 5.23 14.78
CA ARG A 94 -10.63 5.35 14.35
C ARG A 94 -11.20 4.02 13.84
N ARG A 95 -10.45 3.29 13.02
CA ARG A 95 -10.82 1.93 12.58
C ARG A 95 -11.04 1.02 13.77
N PHE A 96 -10.13 1.03 14.74
CA PHE A 96 -10.25 0.20 15.93
C PHE A 96 -11.45 0.58 16.80
N ALA A 97 -11.71 1.87 16.99
CA ALA A 97 -12.88 2.35 17.73
C ALA A 97 -14.20 1.88 17.10
N GLN A 98 -14.27 1.82 15.76
CA GLN A 98 -15.45 1.44 15.01
C GLN A 98 -15.62 -0.09 14.88
N GLN A 99 -14.54 -0.83 14.62
CA GLN A 99 -14.59 -2.27 14.37
C GLN A 99 -14.37 -3.13 15.62
N GLY A 100 -13.74 -2.58 16.66
CA GLY A 100 -13.49 -3.26 17.94
C GLY A 100 -12.42 -4.37 17.90
N THR A 101 -11.79 -4.61 16.75
CA THR A 101 -10.81 -5.69 16.56
C THR A 101 -9.41 -5.15 16.26
N ALA A 102 -8.44 -5.57 17.06
CA ALA A 102 -7.02 -5.25 16.88
C ALA A 102 -6.28 -6.45 16.27
N PHE A 103 -5.19 -6.17 15.59
CA PHE A 103 -4.29 -7.19 15.06
C PHE A 103 -3.41 -7.76 16.16
N PRO A 104 -2.94 -9.02 16.06
CA PRO A 104 -1.91 -9.52 16.96
C PRO A 104 -0.59 -8.75 16.79
N ARG A 105 0.07 -8.38 17.89
CA ARG A 105 1.34 -7.64 17.86
C ARG A 105 2.50 -8.57 17.50
N VAL A 106 3.38 -8.10 16.62
CA VAL A 106 4.62 -8.79 16.26
C VAL A 106 5.80 -8.24 17.06
N ILE A 107 6.58 -9.14 17.65
CA ILE A 107 7.86 -8.86 18.33
C ILE A 107 8.96 -9.75 17.76
N PHE A 108 10.22 -9.45 18.07
CA PHE A 108 11.31 -10.32 17.69
C PHE A 108 11.14 -11.73 18.24
N ASN A 109 11.51 -12.72 17.42
CA ASN A 109 11.58 -14.10 17.87
C ASN A 109 12.95 -14.39 18.50
N GLY A 110 13.00 -14.54 19.83
CA GLY A 110 14.20 -14.97 20.56
C GLY A 110 15.26 -13.89 20.85
N ARG A 111 14.93 -12.60 20.67
CA ARG A 111 15.81 -11.49 21.04
C ARG A 111 15.64 -11.07 22.50
N ALA A 112 16.74 -10.62 23.10
CA ALA A 112 16.77 -10.09 24.46
C ALA A 112 16.15 -8.69 24.60
N SER A 113 16.08 -7.93 23.51
CA SER A 113 15.51 -6.59 23.46
C SER A 113 14.97 -6.30 22.06
N GLU A 114 13.89 -5.51 22.00
CA GLU A 114 13.37 -4.93 20.76
C GLU A 114 14.33 -3.91 20.15
N GLY A 115 15.30 -3.37 20.91
CA GLY A 115 16.36 -2.50 20.41
C GLY A 115 17.55 -3.24 19.76
N ASN A 116 17.48 -4.56 19.57
CA ASN A 116 18.55 -5.33 18.96
C ASN A 116 18.24 -5.64 17.49
N ALA A 117 18.90 -4.98 16.54
CA ALA A 117 18.70 -5.28 15.11
C ALA A 117 19.48 -6.52 14.66
N SER A 118 20.66 -6.76 15.25
CA SER A 118 21.53 -7.90 14.92
C SER A 118 21.20 -9.15 15.72
N SER A 119 21.59 -10.31 15.19
CA SER A 119 21.58 -11.56 15.93
C SER A 119 22.32 -11.41 17.24
N ALA A 120 21.59 -11.45 18.36
CA ALA A 120 22.16 -11.35 19.69
C ALA A 120 22.96 -12.61 20.07
N GLY A 121 22.96 -13.62 19.19
CA GLY A 121 23.65 -14.90 19.43
C GLY A 121 23.10 -15.63 20.64
N SER A 122 21.87 -15.29 21.07
CA SER A 122 21.24 -15.90 22.23
C SER A 122 20.94 -17.37 21.91
N VAL A 123 21.10 -18.25 22.90
CA VAL A 123 20.88 -19.70 22.73
C VAL A 123 19.44 -20.01 22.28
N ALA A 124 18.50 -19.08 22.50
CA ALA A 124 17.09 -19.19 22.13
C ALA A 124 16.75 -18.48 20.80
N GLU A 125 17.70 -17.79 20.15
CA GLU A 125 17.44 -17.10 18.89
C GLU A 125 17.44 -18.10 17.72
N PRO A 126 16.33 -18.19 16.96
CA PRO A 126 16.29 -19.01 15.77
C PRO A 126 17.08 -18.36 14.63
N ARG A 127 17.42 -19.15 13.61
CA ARG A 127 18.12 -18.64 12.42
C ARG A 127 17.25 -17.63 11.66
N ASN A 128 17.84 -16.51 11.27
CA ASN A 128 17.22 -15.62 10.29
C ASN A 128 17.06 -16.32 8.93
N THR A 129 16.06 -15.89 8.17
CA THR A 129 15.64 -16.52 6.91
C THR A 129 15.55 -15.46 5.80
N PRO A 130 15.59 -15.85 4.51
CA PRO A 130 15.53 -14.88 3.42
C PRO A 130 14.30 -13.96 3.49
N ASP A 131 14.50 -12.68 3.18
CA ASP A 131 13.47 -11.65 3.02
C ASP A 131 13.65 -11.02 1.63
N ASP A 132 12.65 -11.17 0.77
CA ASP A 132 12.74 -10.80 -0.65
C ASP A 132 12.44 -9.31 -0.88
N TYR A 133 11.66 -8.70 0.02
CA TYR A 133 11.36 -7.27 -0.07
C TYR A 133 12.50 -6.43 0.51
N PHE A 134 12.97 -6.79 1.70
CA PHE A 134 13.93 -5.99 2.44
C PHE A 134 15.37 -6.18 1.99
N CYS A 135 16.15 -5.11 2.02
CA CYS A 135 17.56 -5.17 1.66
C CYS A 135 18.42 -4.31 2.59
N LEU A 136 19.67 -4.74 2.77
CA LEU A 136 20.65 -4.03 3.59
C LEU A 136 21.48 -3.12 2.68
N SER A 137 21.27 -1.81 2.75
CA SER A 137 22.31 -0.87 2.36
C SER A 137 23.35 -0.81 3.49
N PHE A 138 24.40 -1.63 3.38
CA PHE A 138 25.52 -1.60 4.33
C PHE A 138 26.42 -0.36 4.19
N GLN A 139 26.08 0.56 3.30
CA GLN A 139 26.79 1.82 3.15
C GLN A 139 26.06 2.90 3.93
N ARG A 140 26.59 3.26 5.10
CA ARG A 140 26.05 4.32 5.96
C ARG A 140 25.89 5.65 5.19
N GLU A 141 26.80 5.92 4.26
CA GLU A 141 26.80 7.11 3.40
C GLU A 141 25.68 7.11 2.34
N ARG A 142 25.10 5.95 2.01
CA ARG A 142 24.03 5.78 1.00
C ARG A 142 22.71 5.25 1.59
N SER A 143 22.62 5.17 2.91
CA SER A 143 21.40 4.82 3.66
C SER A 143 20.85 6.02 4.43
N GLY A 144 21.38 7.22 4.17
CA GLY A 144 20.86 8.46 4.71
C GLY A 144 19.52 8.85 4.10
N ARG A 145 18.80 9.75 4.79
CA ARG A 145 17.48 10.28 4.40
C ARG A 145 17.42 10.72 2.93
N ASP A 146 18.41 11.47 2.47
CA ASP A 146 18.45 12.04 1.12
C ASP A 146 18.84 11.00 0.04
N ALA A 147 19.21 9.79 0.46
CA ALA A 147 19.56 8.67 -0.42
C ALA A 147 18.45 7.59 -0.48
N LEU A 148 17.28 7.84 0.12
CA LEU A 148 16.11 6.96 0.05
C LEU A 148 15.71 6.60 -1.40
N ASP A 149 16.01 7.47 -2.37
CA ASP A 149 15.64 7.31 -3.79
C ASP A 149 16.72 6.55 -4.62
N ALA A 150 17.86 6.17 -4.02
CA ALA A 150 19.05 5.73 -4.76
C ALA A 150 19.63 4.37 -4.33
N VAL A 151 18.82 3.43 -3.83
CA VAL A 151 19.34 2.14 -3.32
C VAL A 151 18.91 0.97 -4.19
N SER A 152 19.87 0.34 -4.87
CA SER A 152 19.71 -1.00 -5.42
C SER A 152 19.92 -2.06 -4.33
N CYS A 153 19.00 -3.02 -4.24
CA CYS A 153 19.14 -4.16 -3.34
C CYS A 153 20.19 -5.14 -3.91
N ALA A 154 21.47 -4.92 -3.58
CA ALA A 154 22.57 -5.72 -4.12
C ALA A 154 22.67 -7.14 -3.52
N SER A 155 22.05 -7.40 -2.36
CA SER A 155 22.10 -8.70 -1.68
C SER A 155 20.76 -9.09 -1.06
N ARG A 156 20.49 -10.41 -1.01
CA ARG A 156 19.37 -10.98 -0.26
C ARG A 156 19.59 -10.77 1.23
N PHE A 157 18.64 -10.12 1.90
CA PHE A 157 18.68 -9.94 3.35
C PHE A 157 18.17 -11.19 4.06
N MET A 158 18.70 -11.46 5.26
CA MET A 158 18.21 -12.53 6.14
C MET A 158 17.58 -11.89 7.37
N SER A 159 16.26 -11.91 7.46
CA SER A 159 15.48 -11.23 8.52
C SER A 159 15.03 -12.17 9.64
N ASN A 160 14.82 -11.58 10.82
CA ASN A 160 13.97 -12.18 11.85
C ASN A 160 12.55 -11.64 11.60
N LYS A 161 11.67 -12.44 11.02
CA LYS A 161 10.29 -12.03 10.68
C LYS A 161 9.37 -11.87 11.90
N GLY A 162 9.89 -12.18 13.09
CA GLY A 162 9.19 -12.04 14.35
C GLY A 162 8.24 -13.19 14.67
N ARG A 163 7.53 -13.02 15.77
CA ARG A 163 6.42 -13.86 16.22
C ARG A 163 5.36 -12.98 16.88
N TYR A 164 4.17 -13.53 17.10
CA TYR A 164 3.20 -12.83 17.92
C TYR A 164 3.61 -12.79 19.39
N VAL A 165 3.34 -11.66 20.04
CA VAL A 165 3.36 -11.52 21.49
C VAL A 165 2.32 -12.45 22.10
N THR A 166 2.63 -13.02 23.25
CA THR A 166 1.69 -13.85 24.03
C THR A 166 1.35 -13.19 25.36
N ALA A 167 0.22 -13.56 25.96
CA ALA A 167 -0.15 -13.15 27.32
C ALA A 167 0.95 -13.47 28.36
N ALA A 168 1.72 -14.55 28.16
CA ALA A 168 2.83 -14.91 29.02
C ALA A 168 3.99 -13.91 28.92
N ASP A 169 4.29 -13.43 27.71
CA ASP A 169 5.29 -12.37 27.50
C ASP A 169 4.87 -11.07 28.20
N VAL A 170 3.60 -10.65 28.02
CA VAL A 170 3.08 -9.43 28.64
C VAL A 170 3.08 -9.55 30.17
N THR A 171 2.66 -10.69 30.72
CA THR A 171 2.69 -10.96 32.17
C THR A 171 4.12 -10.94 32.72
N ALA A 172 5.10 -11.38 31.91
CA ALA A 172 6.52 -11.29 32.26
C ALA A 172 7.11 -9.87 32.13
N GLY A 173 6.29 -8.88 31.75
CA GLY A 173 6.69 -7.48 31.61
C GLY A 173 7.43 -7.19 30.31
N TYR A 174 7.12 -7.88 29.22
CA TYR A 174 7.73 -7.63 27.92
C TYR A 174 7.57 -6.17 27.49
N ALA A 175 8.68 -5.55 27.11
CA ALA A 175 8.77 -4.11 26.85
C ALA A 175 9.83 -3.82 25.77
N GLU A 176 9.77 -2.62 25.19
CA GLU A 176 10.78 -2.09 24.28
C GLU A 176 11.55 -0.93 24.90
N PRO A 177 12.80 -0.68 24.48
CA PRO A 177 13.48 0.55 24.84
C PRO A 177 12.88 1.76 24.11
N PHE A 178 12.74 2.87 24.83
CA PHE A 178 12.08 4.07 24.35
C PHE A 178 12.60 5.32 25.08
N GLU A 179 12.72 6.43 24.37
CA GLU A 179 13.07 7.76 24.89
C GLU A 179 11.92 8.73 24.58
N PRO A 180 11.02 9.01 25.54
CA PRO A 180 9.95 10.00 25.37
C PRO A 180 10.50 11.41 25.11
N THR A 181 11.68 11.67 25.64
CA THR A 181 12.49 12.87 25.40
C THR A 181 13.93 12.42 25.22
N PRO A 182 14.69 13.01 24.28
CA PRO A 182 16.08 12.62 24.04
C PRO A 182 16.91 12.55 25.32
N GLY A 183 17.58 11.42 25.53
CA GLY A 183 18.40 11.14 26.71
C GLY A 183 17.64 10.59 27.93
N SER A 184 16.30 10.49 27.89
CA SER A 184 15.46 9.95 28.97
C SER A 184 14.98 8.53 28.66
N GLY A 185 15.91 7.58 28.57
CA GLY A 185 15.61 6.17 28.28
C GLY A 185 14.72 5.50 29.33
N THR A 186 13.68 4.82 28.86
CA THR A 186 12.77 3.96 29.63
C THR A 186 12.48 2.66 28.88
N MET A 187 11.83 1.71 29.56
CA MET A 187 11.24 0.53 28.93
C MET A 187 9.73 0.72 28.80
N ARG A 188 9.23 0.83 27.57
CA ARG A 188 7.79 0.98 27.25
C ARG A 188 7.16 -0.40 27.13
N ALA A 189 6.20 -0.72 28.01
CA ALA A 189 5.48 -1.99 27.99
C ALA A 189 4.70 -2.18 26.68
N LEU A 190 4.61 -3.42 26.20
CA LEU A 190 3.85 -3.76 24.99
C LEU A 190 2.61 -4.58 25.34
N SER A 191 1.54 -4.40 24.56
CA SER A 191 0.33 -5.22 24.63
C SER A 191 0.41 -6.42 23.67
N GLU A 192 -0.56 -7.34 23.78
CA GLU A 192 -0.70 -8.45 22.83
C GLU A 192 -1.15 -8.00 21.43
N THR A 193 -1.58 -6.74 21.29
CA THR A 193 -2.26 -6.24 20.10
C THR A 193 -1.56 -5.04 19.46
N SER A 194 -1.84 -4.84 18.18
CA SER A 194 -1.44 -3.69 17.37
C SER A 194 -2.65 -3.17 16.60
N LEU A 195 -2.66 -1.86 16.35
CA LEU A 195 -3.67 -1.25 15.48
C LEU A 195 -3.38 -1.51 14.00
N TYR A 196 -2.17 -1.99 13.68
CA TYR A 196 -1.68 -2.22 12.32
C TYR A 196 -1.56 -3.71 11.98
N PRO A 197 -1.83 -4.08 10.71
CA PRO A 197 -1.68 -5.45 10.25
C PRO A 197 -0.20 -5.90 10.27
N PRO A 198 0.08 -7.18 10.53
CA PRO A 198 1.43 -7.74 10.39
C PRO A 198 1.86 -7.80 8.91
N ARG A 199 3.12 -8.15 8.67
CA ARG A 199 3.70 -8.40 7.33
C ARG A 199 2.92 -9.48 6.57
N ARG A 200 2.20 -9.14 5.51
CA ARG A 200 1.44 -10.07 4.66
C ARG A 200 2.22 -10.58 3.45
N ASP A 201 3.36 -9.96 3.15
CA ASP A 201 4.24 -10.30 2.02
C ASP A 201 5.21 -11.46 2.30
N VAL A 202 5.28 -11.93 3.54
CA VAL A 202 6.22 -12.99 3.94
C VAL A 202 5.54 -14.35 3.96
N GLU A 203 6.24 -15.34 3.43
CA GLU A 203 5.91 -16.75 3.63
C GLU A 203 6.87 -17.38 4.64
N ALA A 204 6.35 -18.31 5.43
CA ALA A 204 7.16 -19.09 6.34
C ALA A 204 8.04 -20.06 5.53
N CYS A 205 9.34 -20.08 5.84
CA CYS A 205 10.20 -21.12 5.28
C CYS A 205 9.78 -22.53 5.70
N SER A 206 10.33 -23.53 5.02
CA SER A 206 10.12 -24.94 5.36
C SER A 206 11.45 -25.69 5.50
N GLY A 207 11.41 -26.84 6.17
CA GLY A 207 12.54 -27.75 6.32
C GLY A 207 13.48 -27.46 7.51
N ALA A 208 14.51 -28.30 7.65
CA ALA A 208 15.37 -28.35 8.85
C ALA A 208 16.20 -27.08 9.10
N VAL A 209 16.37 -26.23 8.09
CA VAL A 209 17.13 -24.96 8.19
C VAL A 209 16.25 -23.78 8.57
N CYS A 210 14.92 -23.94 8.52
CA CYS A 210 13.97 -22.87 8.79
C CYS A 210 14.03 -22.39 10.25
N GLY A 211 14.08 -21.07 10.45
CA GLY A 211 14.01 -20.44 11.77
C GLY A 211 12.80 -19.52 11.94
N ASP A 212 11.87 -19.50 10.98
CA ASP A 212 10.64 -18.73 11.10
C ASP A 212 9.74 -19.30 12.20
N HIS A 213 9.09 -18.43 12.96
CA HIS A 213 8.04 -18.85 13.89
C HIS A 213 6.79 -19.28 13.11
N GLU A 214 5.98 -20.17 13.67
CA GLU A 214 4.69 -20.56 13.08
C GLU A 214 3.75 -19.37 12.82
N SER A 215 3.92 -18.26 13.54
CA SER A 215 3.16 -17.02 13.35
C SER A 215 3.35 -16.43 11.95
N VAL A 216 4.54 -16.58 11.35
CA VAL A 216 4.85 -16.02 10.03
C VAL A 216 3.89 -16.57 8.98
N GLY A 217 3.58 -17.87 9.03
CA GLY A 217 2.62 -18.52 8.12
C GLY A 217 1.16 -18.12 8.36
N ARG A 218 0.86 -17.39 9.43
CA ARG A 218 -0.50 -16.93 9.76
C ARG A 218 -0.74 -15.45 9.51
N TYR A 219 0.30 -14.63 9.33
CA TYR A 219 0.18 -13.16 9.25
C TYR A 219 -0.90 -12.70 8.24
N ALA A 220 -0.89 -13.23 7.02
CA ALA A 220 -1.87 -12.85 6.00
C ALA A 220 -3.30 -13.29 6.36
N THR A 221 -3.48 -14.50 6.89
CA THR A 221 -4.79 -15.03 7.28
C THR A 221 -5.37 -14.28 8.49
N ASP A 222 -4.57 -14.03 9.51
CA ASP A 222 -5.03 -13.33 10.72
C ASP A 222 -5.33 -11.86 10.43
N ALA A 223 -4.55 -11.22 9.56
CA ALA A 223 -4.84 -9.87 9.09
C ALA A 223 -6.21 -9.79 8.40
N ARG A 224 -6.53 -10.74 7.52
CA ARG A 224 -7.85 -10.84 6.87
C ARG A 224 -8.98 -11.19 7.85
N ALA A 225 -8.69 -11.91 8.92
CA ALA A 225 -9.68 -12.19 9.95
C ALA A 225 -10.08 -10.91 10.72
N VAL A 226 -9.13 -10.00 10.93
CA VAL A 226 -9.36 -8.71 11.61
C VAL A 226 -9.92 -7.66 10.65
N MET A 227 -9.45 -7.63 9.41
CA MET A 227 -9.83 -6.68 8.37
C MET A 227 -10.07 -7.42 7.04
N PRO A 228 -11.27 -8.01 6.84
CA PRO A 228 -11.59 -8.83 5.66
C PRO A 228 -11.42 -8.11 4.32
N GLU A 229 -11.62 -6.80 4.31
CA GLU A 229 -11.51 -5.92 3.15
C GLU A 229 -10.06 -5.53 2.81
N ILE A 230 -9.07 -5.91 3.62
CA ILE A 230 -7.69 -5.40 3.52
C ILE A 230 -7.05 -5.63 2.14
N ASP A 231 -7.34 -6.75 1.47
CA ASP A 231 -6.85 -7.04 0.12
C ASP A 231 -7.48 -6.07 -0.92
N ALA A 232 -8.79 -5.81 -0.81
CA ALA A 232 -9.54 -4.96 -1.73
C ALA A 232 -9.14 -3.48 -1.63
N VAL A 233 -8.91 -2.99 -0.40
CA VAL A 233 -8.53 -1.58 -0.15
C VAL A 233 -7.03 -1.33 -0.29
N THR A 234 -6.21 -2.38 -0.45
CA THR A 234 -4.76 -2.21 -0.64
C THR A 234 -4.49 -1.49 -1.96
N MET A 235 -3.73 -0.39 -1.91
CA MET A 235 -3.21 0.32 -3.08
C MET A 235 -1.68 0.35 -3.09
N ALA A 236 -1.08 0.43 -4.27
CA ALA A 236 0.34 0.76 -4.40
C ALA A 236 0.61 2.18 -3.87
N THR A 237 1.88 2.50 -3.65
CA THR A 237 2.27 3.88 -3.32
C THR A 237 2.00 4.76 -4.54
N PRO A 238 1.21 5.84 -4.43
CA PRO A 238 0.99 6.73 -5.57
C PRO A 238 2.29 7.31 -6.10
N ALA A 239 2.32 7.57 -7.41
CA ALA A 239 3.37 8.41 -7.98
C ALA A 239 3.30 9.81 -7.36
N GLY A 240 4.46 10.34 -6.97
CA GLY A 240 4.56 11.69 -6.43
C GLY A 240 4.24 12.75 -7.48
N ASP A 241 3.61 13.84 -7.04
CA ASP A 241 3.26 15.01 -7.85
C ASP A 241 2.37 14.70 -9.07
N ALA A 242 1.71 13.54 -9.06
CA ALA A 242 0.73 13.12 -10.06
C ALA A 242 -0.66 13.05 -9.43
N GLU A 243 -1.64 13.66 -10.09
CA GLU A 243 -3.03 13.63 -9.62
C GLU A 243 -3.56 12.18 -9.57
N GLN A 244 -4.16 11.85 -8.43
CA GLN A 244 -4.84 10.60 -8.15
C GLN A 244 -6.34 10.80 -8.25
N ARG A 245 -7.02 9.79 -8.80
CA ARG A 245 -8.48 9.68 -8.77
C ARG A 245 -8.86 8.38 -8.11
N ILE A 246 -9.50 8.46 -6.94
CA ILE A 246 -10.04 7.29 -6.24
C ILE A 246 -11.55 7.30 -6.38
N VAL A 247 -12.12 6.21 -6.87
CA VAL A 247 -13.57 6.02 -6.94
C VAL A 247 -13.98 5.02 -5.87
N TRP A 248 -15.02 5.38 -5.12
CA TRP A 248 -15.66 4.51 -4.13
C TRP A 248 -17.13 4.31 -4.48
N ASP A 249 -17.53 3.07 -4.71
CA ASP A 249 -18.93 2.71 -4.85
C ASP A 249 -19.58 2.68 -3.46
N VAL A 250 -20.62 3.49 -3.29
CA VAL A 250 -21.35 3.61 -2.03
C VAL A 250 -22.12 2.32 -1.80
N PRO A 251 -21.89 1.59 -0.69
CA PRO A 251 -22.64 0.38 -0.40
C PRO A 251 -24.15 0.65 -0.34
N ALA A 252 -24.95 -0.31 -0.82
CA ALA A 252 -26.39 -0.16 -0.90
C ALA A 252 -27.06 0.07 0.47
N ASP A 253 -26.44 -0.40 1.54
CA ASP A 253 -26.93 -0.23 2.92
C ASP A 253 -26.56 1.13 3.53
N TRP A 254 -25.72 1.94 2.86
CA TRP A 254 -25.40 3.31 3.28
C TRP A 254 -26.43 4.27 2.68
N PRO A 255 -27.23 4.97 3.50
CA PRO A 255 -28.29 5.86 3.02
C PRO A 255 -27.72 7.16 2.41
N ASP A 256 -28.55 7.89 1.67
CA ASP A 256 -28.27 9.28 1.33
C ASP A 256 -28.20 10.12 2.62
N GLY A 257 -27.32 11.12 2.66
CA GLY A 257 -27.06 11.91 3.86
C GLY A 257 -25.67 12.53 3.91
N ASP A 258 -25.29 13.01 5.09
CA ASP A 258 -24.03 13.71 5.30
C ASP A 258 -22.92 12.76 5.76
N TYR A 259 -21.78 12.89 5.10
CA TYR A 259 -20.60 12.08 5.30
C TYR A 259 -19.36 12.95 5.35
N VAL A 260 -18.25 12.36 5.76
CA VAL A 260 -16.95 13.00 5.79
C VAL A 260 -15.93 12.04 5.22
N VAL A 261 -15.16 12.52 4.25
CA VAL A 261 -13.97 11.81 3.79
C VAL A 261 -12.75 12.35 4.49
N TYR A 262 -11.83 11.44 4.80
CA TYR A 262 -10.56 11.71 5.40
C TYR A 262 -9.45 11.11 4.55
N VAL A 263 -8.36 11.87 4.40
CA VAL A 263 -7.09 11.37 3.87
C VAL A 263 -6.02 11.68 4.91
N GLU A 264 -5.40 10.65 5.47
CA GLU A 264 -4.22 10.78 6.33
C GLU A 264 -2.97 10.44 5.53
N ALA A 265 -1.99 11.34 5.54
CA ALA A 265 -0.75 11.24 4.78
C ALA A 265 0.48 11.34 5.68
N ASN A 266 1.37 10.35 5.55
CA ASN A 266 2.69 10.35 6.18
C ASN A 266 3.78 10.14 5.14
N VAL A 267 4.94 10.77 5.36
CA VAL A 267 6.11 10.62 4.51
C VAL A 267 7.30 10.34 5.41
N GLU A 268 7.98 9.23 5.14
CA GLU A 268 9.18 8.87 5.86
C GLU A 268 10.30 9.85 5.50
N GLY A 269 11.00 10.36 6.52
CA GLY A 269 12.11 11.27 6.30
C GLY A 269 11.68 12.72 6.02
N ASP A 270 10.41 13.07 6.20
CA ASP A 270 9.93 14.44 6.02
C ASP A 270 10.38 15.35 7.19
N TYR A 271 11.55 15.96 7.08
CA TYR A 271 12.20 16.68 8.19
C TYR A 271 11.96 18.18 8.10
N ASN A 272 11.97 18.82 9.27
CA ASN A 272 11.98 20.27 9.42
C ASN A 272 12.80 20.68 10.66
N ASP A 273 12.70 21.94 11.08
CA ASP A 273 13.44 22.47 12.22
C ASP A 273 13.07 21.82 13.58
N VAL A 274 11.86 21.28 13.72
CA VAL A 274 11.35 20.62 14.95
C VAL A 274 11.53 19.09 14.92
N TYR A 275 11.56 18.53 13.73
CA TYR A 275 11.45 17.11 13.45
C TYR A 275 12.66 16.64 12.63
N ASN A 276 13.82 16.66 13.27
CA ASN A 276 15.11 16.29 12.67
C ASN A 276 15.98 15.48 13.65
N ASP A 277 17.12 14.99 13.16
CA ASP A 277 18.09 14.19 13.92
C ASP A 277 18.83 14.97 15.02
N SER A 278 18.83 16.30 14.98
CA SER A 278 19.47 17.13 16.01
C SER A 278 18.57 17.32 17.23
N THR A 279 17.28 17.54 16.99
CA THR A 279 16.25 17.68 18.02
C THR A 279 15.73 16.34 18.52
N ARG A 280 15.79 15.30 17.68
CA ARG A 280 15.34 13.94 17.97
C ARG A 280 16.39 12.93 17.49
N PRO A 281 17.55 12.88 18.17
CA PRO A 281 18.67 12.02 17.78
C PRO A 281 18.34 10.54 17.95
N THR A 282 19.25 9.70 17.44
CA THR A 282 19.23 8.26 17.67
C THR A 282 19.09 7.96 19.16
N PRO A 283 18.14 7.11 19.59
CA PRO A 283 18.03 6.73 20.99
C PRO A 283 19.25 5.92 21.43
N THR A 284 19.73 6.17 22.64
CA THR A 284 20.88 5.46 23.24
C THR A 284 20.55 4.89 24.62
N GLY A 285 19.42 5.29 25.19
CA GLY A 285 18.88 4.86 26.46
C GLY A 285 17.64 3.96 26.30
N PRO A 286 17.38 3.07 27.26
CA PRO A 286 18.25 2.69 28.37
C PRO A 286 19.57 2.07 27.92
N SER A 287 20.62 2.17 28.74
CA SER A 287 21.92 1.58 28.41
C SER A 287 21.80 0.05 28.32
N GLY A 288 22.39 -0.55 27.28
CA GLY A 288 22.43 -2.00 27.09
C GLY A 288 21.17 -2.61 26.46
N THR A 289 20.15 -1.81 26.13
CA THR A 289 18.92 -2.29 25.47
C THR A 289 18.90 -2.02 23.97
N TRP A 290 19.85 -1.23 23.47
CA TRP A 290 20.08 -0.97 22.05
C TRP A 290 21.39 -1.60 21.61
N ASP A 291 21.39 -2.28 20.48
CA ASP A 291 22.63 -2.80 19.89
C ASP A 291 23.26 -1.81 18.91
N PHE A 292 24.52 -2.08 18.55
CA PHE A 292 25.27 -1.25 17.61
C PHE A 292 24.53 -1.07 16.28
N TRP A 293 23.84 -2.10 15.80
CA TRP A 293 23.20 -2.11 14.49
C TRP A 293 21.95 -1.23 14.46
N ALA A 294 21.13 -1.30 15.50
CA ALA A 294 19.90 -0.51 15.65
C ALA A 294 20.15 1.00 15.70
N ILE A 295 21.33 1.42 16.16
CA ILE A 295 21.67 2.85 16.37
C ILE A 295 22.68 3.40 15.36
N ASN A 296 23.43 2.56 14.63
CA ASN A 296 24.43 3.04 13.65
C ASN A 296 24.03 2.87 12.18
N TYR A 297 23.09 1.98 11.87
CA TYR A 297 22.62 1.78 10.49
C TYR A 297 21.31 2.52 10.27
N GLY A 298 21.15 3.09 9.07
CA GLY A 298 20.04 3.98 8.75
C GLY A 298 20.23 5.38 9.33
N TYR A 299 19.12 6.10 9.49
CA TYR A 299 19.10 7.46 10.01
C TYR A 299 18.16 7.60 11.21
N ALA A 300 18.51 8.55 12.08
CA ALA A 300 17.73 8.89 13.26
C ALA A 300 16.44 9.58 12.84
N TYR A 301 15.33 9.20 13.48
CA TYR A 301 14.02 9.81 13.32
C TYR A 301 13.32 9.50 11.97
N ARG A 302 11.99 9.68 11.88
CA ARG A 302 11.16 9.22 10.74
C ARG A 302 10.41 10.35 10.03
N GLY A 303 10.61 11.59 10.47
CA GLY A 303 9.96 12.78 9.92
C GLY A 303 8.81 13.32 10.77
N GLN A 304 8.21 14.39 10.27
CA GLN A 304 7.02 15.04 10.81
C GLN A 304 5.88 14.02 10.99
N PRO A 305 5.03 14.15 12.03
CA PRO A 305 3.83 13.33 12.19
C PRO A 305 2.92 13.31 10.95
N SER A 306 2.03 12.32 10.84
CA SER A 306 1.03 12.26 9.75
C SER A 306 0.13 13.51 9.75
N VAL A 307 -0.34 13.91 8.57
CA VAL A 307 -1.26 15.06 8.39
C VAL A 307 -2.58 14.56 7.84
N VAL A 308 -3.69 15.11 8.32
CA VAL A 308 -5.05 14.73 7.91
C VAL A 308 -5.72 15.85 7.14
N TYR A 309 -6.39 15.49 6.05
CA TYR A 309 -7.28 16.32 5.27
C TYR A 309 -8.69 15.80 5.44
N ARG A 310 -9.66 16.70 5.59
CA ARG A 310 -11.05 16.37 5.91
C ARG A 310 -11.98 17.17 5.02
N VAL A 311 -12.89 16.50 4.32
CA VAL A 311 -13.91 17.14 3.48
C VAL A 311 -15.29 16.57 3.81
N PRO A 312 -16.16 17.36 4.46
CA PRO A 312 -17.58 17.02 4.58
C PRO A 312 -18.26 17.08 3.20
N PHE A 313 -19.15 16.14 2.92
CA PHE A 313 -19.91 16.08 1.68
C PHE A 313 -21.25 15.40 1.90
N THR A 314 -22.18 15.58 0.96
CA THR A 314 -23.51 14.96 1.02
C THR A 314 -23.65 13.97 -0.12
N ILE A 315 -24.10 12.75 0.20
CA ILE A 315 -24.54 11.75 -0.78
C ILE A 315 -26.01 12.02 -1.07
N ALA A 316 -26.32 12.48 -2.28
CA ALA A 316 -27.67 12.71 -2.76
C ALA A 316 -27.73 12.55 -4.28
N SER A 317 -28.89 12.15 -4.80
CA SER A 317 -29.12 11.91 -6.23
C SER A 317 -28.88 13.14 -7.12
N THR A 318 -29.01 14.34 -6.57
CA THR A 318 -28.72 15.62 -7.23
C THR A 318 -27.24 15.86 -7.46
N GLY A 319 -26.36 14.99 -6.95
CA GLY A 319 -24.91 15.18 -6.96
C GLY A 319 -24.44 16.28 -5.99
N ALA A 320 -23.13 16.33 -5.76
CA ALA A 320 -22.47 17.33 -4.92
C ALA A 320 -20.99 17.45 -5.28
N SER A 321 -20.39 18.60 -4.97
CA SER A 321 -18.94 18.77 -4.96
C SER A 321 -18.51 19.52 -3.72
N ALA A 322 -17.40 19.10 -3.12
CA ALA A 322 -16.80 19.71 -1.95
C ALA A 322 -15.28 19.56 -2.01
N ASP A 323 -14.55 20.48 -1.40
CA ASP A 323 -13.10 20.44 -1.40
C ASP A 323 -12.50 21.14 -0.18
N THR A 324 -11.18 20.99 0.01
CA THR A 324 -10.41 21.74 1.01
C THR A 324 -9.05 22.18 0.47
N ALA A 325 -8.64 23.37 0.86
CA ALA A 325 -7.30 23.94 0.64
C ALA A 325 -6.34 23.61 1.80
N THR A 326 -6.87 23.29 2.98
CA THR A 326 -6.09 23.23 4.23
C THR A 326 -6.09 21.83 4.83
N ALA A 327 -5.00 21.52 5.54
CA ALA A 327 -4.97 20.37 6.43
C ALA A 327 -5.86 20.61 7.66
N ALA A 328 -6.55 19.57 8.10
CA ALA A 328 -7.41 19.60 9.28
C ALA A 328 -6.63 19.50 10.60
N GLY A 329 -5.45 18.88 10.56
CA GLY A 329 -4.59 18.64 11.73
C GLY A 329 -3.56 17.55 11.48
N PHE A 330 -2.89 17.10 12.54
CA PHE A 330 -1.86 16.07 12.49
C PHE A 330 -2.03 15.04 13.61
N GLY A 331 -1.46 13.85 13.42
CA GLY A 331 -1.54 12.73 14.38
C GLY A 331 -0.43 12.72 15.42
N ALA A 332 -0.58 11.87 16.44
CA ALA A 332 0.45 11.67 17.46
C ALA A 332 1.74 11.08 16.88
N LEU A 333 2.88 11.63 17.27
CA LEU A 333 4.18 11.27 16.70
C LEU A 333 4.54 9.77 16.83
N HIS A 334 4.26 9.17 17.98
CA HIS A 334 4.52 7.76 18.22
C HIS A 334 3.26 6.89 18.13
N GLY A 335 2.14 7.49 17.72
CA GLY A 335 0.84 6.83 17.55
C GLY A 335 0.16 6.42 18.86
N ASP A 336 0.53 7.08 19.97
CA ASP A 336 0.00 6.75 21.30
C ASP A 336 -1.52 7.02 21.41
N ASP A 337 -2.06 7.90 20.58
CA ASP A 337 -3.49 8.23 20.49
C ASP A 337 -3.96 8.44 19.03
N GLY A 338 -5.28 8.56 18.87
CA GLY A 338 -5.96 8.85 17.61
C GLY A 338 -6.56 10.25 17.55
N GLU A 339 -6.10 11.17 18.39
CA GLU A 339 -6.61 12.53 18.42
C GLU A 339 -6.10 13.32 17.21
N LEU A 340 -6.96 14.17 16.66
CA LEU A 340 -6.58 15.11 15.61
C LEU A 340 -6.04 16.38 16.28
N HIS A 341 -4.72 16.52 16.36
CA HIS A 341 -4.11 17.72 16.90
C HIS A 341 -4.25 18.88 15.89
N PRO A 342 -4.66 20.08 16.34
CA PRO A 342 -4.74 21.25 15.47
C PRO A 342 -3.38 21.56 14.84
N MET A 343 -3.37 22.02 13.58
CA MET A 343 -2.15 22.50 12.94
C MET A 343 -1.45 23.55 13.82
N ASP A 344 -0.14 23.38 14.01
CA ASP A 344 0.70 24.28 14.77
C ASP A 344 2.01 24.56 14.01
N GLY A 345 2.86 25.44 14.56
CA GLY A 345 4.14 25.79 13.94
C GLY A 345 5.17 24.64 13.89
N SER A 346 4.85 23.45 14.41
CA SER A 346 5.72 22.28 14.30
C SER A 346 5.55 21.55 12.97
N ILE A 347 4.41 21.71 12.28
CA ILE A 347 4.16 21.14 10.96
C ILE A 347 4.33 22.23 9.90
N VAL A 348 5.14 21.95 8.88
CA VAL A 348 5.35 22.93 7.79
C VAL A 348 4.08 23.07 6.97
N ASP A 349 3.64 24.31 6.70
CA ASP A 349 2.58 24.62 5.73
C ASP A 349 3.08 25.74 4.80
N ASP A 350 4.06 25.38 3.96
CA ASP A 350 4.71 26.27 3.01
C ASP A 350 4.85 25.54 1.66
N PRO A 351 3.80 25.56 0.80
CA PRO A 351 3.80 24.83 -0.46
C PRO A 351 4.83 25.35 -1.48
N GLU A 352 5.31 26.59 -1.32
CA GLU A 352 6.30 27.21 -2.20
C GLU A 352 7.73 26.97 -1.71
N GLY A 353 8.00 27.19 -0.43
CA GLY A 353 9.33 27.04 0.18
C GLY A 353 9.68 25.63 0.64
N ALA A 354 8.67 24.78 0.89
CA ALA A 354 8.83 23.39 1.31
C ALA A 354 7.84 22.45 0.59
N PRO A 355 7.87 22.39 -0.75
CA PRO A 355 6.94 21.61 -1.55
C PRO A 355 6.93 20.13 -1.15
N GLY A 356 5.75 19.56 -0.92
CA GLY A 356 5.58 18.15 -0.52
C GLY A 356 5.85 17.86 0.97
N SER A 357 6.23 18.83 1.79
CA SER A 357 6.48 18.66 3.21
C SER A 357 5.28 19.06 4.07
N GLY A 358 5.11 18.41 5.24
CA GLY A 358 4.08 18.77 6.20
C GLY A 358 2.67 18.78 5.61
N ALA A 359 2.00 19.94 5.64
CA ALA A 359 0.67 20.13 5.09
C ALA A 359 0.61 20.06 3.56
N ASP A 360 1.73 20.19 2.85
CA ASP A 360 1.79 20.07 1.38
C ASP A 360 2.04 18.63 0.90
N ARG A 361 1.96 17.62 1.79
CA ARG A 361 2.00 16.20 1.39
C ARG A 361 0.87 15.83 0.45
N LEU A 362 -0.29 16.47 0.57
CA LEU A 362 -1.19 16.67 -0.56
C LEU A 362 -0.92 18.05 -1.14
N ARG A 363 -0.42 18.07 -2.38
CA ARG A 363 0.00 19.28 -3.09
C ARG A 363 -1.17 20.24 -3.20
N LEU A 364 -0.95 21.50 -2.86
CA LEU A 364 -1.89 22.56 -3.18
C LEU A 364 -1.91 22.79 -4.70
N SER A 365 -3.03 22.46 -5.35
CA SER A 365 -3.20 22.72 -6.79
C SER A 365 -3.26 24.22 -7.09
N GLY A 366 -3.02 24.60 -8.34
CA GLY A 366 -3.15 26.00 -8.78
C GLY A 366 -4.56 26.59 -8.61
N GLY A 367 -5.58 25.75 -8.43
CA GLY A 367 -6.95 26.16 -8.08
C GLY A 367 -7.18 26.40 -6.59
N GLY A 368 -6.17 26.18 -5.73
CA GLY A 368 -6.28 26.34 -4.29
C GLY A 368 -6.87 25.13 -3.56
N THR A 369 -6.82 23.93 -4.16
CA THR A 369 -7.40 22.71 -3.58
C THR A 369 -6.32 21.65 -3.33
N ARG A 370 -6.36 20.97 -2.18
CA ARG A 370 -5.53 19.81 -1.83
C ARG A 370 -6.28 18.48 -1.98
N LEU A 371 -7.56 18.47 -1.60
CA LEU A 371 -8.45 17.31 -1.72
C LEU A 371 -9.82 17.77 -2.20
N ALA A 372 -10.29 17.19 -3.30
CA ALA A 372 -11.63 17.40 -3.85
C ALA A 372 -12.45 16.11 -3.81
N VAL A 373 -13.75 16.26 -3.63
CA VAL A 373 -14.75 15.21 -3.57
C VAL A 373 -15.88 15.57 -4.50
N THR A 374 -16.26 14.63 -5.35
CA THR A 374 -17.39 14.77 -6.26
C THR A 374 -18.30 13.57 -6.12
N VAL A 375 -19.57 13.84 -5.85
CA VAL A 375 -20.67 12.90 -5.93
C VAL A 375 -21.39 13.18 -7.25
N PRO A 376 -21.24 12.32 -8.28
CA PRO A 376 -21.94 12.52 -9.55
C PRO A 376 -23.46 12.37 -9.35
N MET A 377 -24.24 12.98 -10.23
CA MET A 377 -25.68 12.79 -10.28
C MET A 377 -26.02 11.35 -10.68
N TRP A 378 -27.09 10.81 -10.10
CA TRP A 378 -27.73 9.57 -10.53
C TRP A 378 -29.25 9.73 -10.45
N ASP A 379 -29.99 8.79 -11.04
CA ASP A 379 -31.46 8.83 -11.09
C ASP A 379 -31.96 10.13 -11.74
N VAL A 380 -31.39 10.46 -12.90
CA VAL A 380 -31.48 11.80 -13.51
C VAL A 380 -32.92 12.18 -13.85
N CYS A 381 -33.73 11.20 -14.28
CA CYS A 381 -35.10 11.46 -14.69
C CYS A 381 -36.11 11.55 -13.54
N ASN A 382 -35.72 11.18 -12.32
CA ASN A 382 -36.56 11.33 -11.13
C ASN A 382 -36.14 12.53 -10.27
N GLN A 383 -35.21 13.36 -10.75
CA GLN A 383 -34.80 14.59 -10.08
C GLN A 383 -35.95 15.62 -10.05
N PRO A 384 -35.90 16.62 -9.15
CA PRO A 384 -36.90 17.70 -9.12
C PRO A 384 -36.99 18.53 -10.41
N ASP A 385 -35.89 18.63 -11.16
CA ASP A 385 -35.79 19.34 -12.44
C ASP A 385 -35.05 18.44 -13.46
N PRO A 386 -35.73 17.41 -14.01
CA PRO A 386 -35.12 16.48 -14.93
C PRO A 386 -34.96 17.12 -16.33
N PRO A 387 -33.96 16.70 -17.13
CA PRO A 387 -33.87 17.10 -18.53
C PRO A 387 -35.18 16.86 -19.29
N GLU A 388 -35.53 17.74 -20.23
CA GLU A 388 -36.81 17.69 -20.97
C GLU A 388 -37.00 16.37 -21.71
N GLU A 389 -35.88 15.79 -22.17
CA GLU A 389 -35.84 14.54 -22.93
C GLU A 389 -36.17 13.30 -22.09
N CYS A 390 -36.16 13.39 -20.75
CA CYS A 390 -36.47 12.26 -19.88
C CYS A 390 -37.86 11.67 -20.16
N GLY A 391 -37.91 10.35 -20.38
CA GLY A 391 -39.15 9.63 -20.68
C GLY A 391 -39.63 9.73 -22.13
N TRP A 392 -38.93 10.44 -23.01
CA TRP A 392 -39.25 10.44 -24.45
C TRP A 392 -39.07 9.05 -25.06
N GLU A 393 -39.97 8.66 -25.95
CA GLU A 393 -39.83 7.44 -26.74
C GLU A 393 -38.63 7.54 -27.70
N CYS A 394 -37.77 6.53 -27.64
CA CYS A 394 -36.54 6.45 -28.41
C CYS A 394 -36.31 5.04 -28.97
N GLU A 395 -35.49 4.97 -30.01
CA GLU A 395 -34.87 3.73 -30.49
C GLU A 395 -33.36 3.78 -30.26
N PRO A 396 -32.69 2.65 -29.94
CA PRO A 396 -31.24 2.63 -29.79
C PRO A 396 -30.51 3.22 -31.00
N GLY A 397 -29.80 4.33 -30.81
CA GLY A 397 -28.99 5.00 -31.84
C GLY A 397 -29.70 6.09 -32.65
N ASP A 398 -30.95 6.43 -32.35
CA ASP A 398 -31.70 7.49 -33.06
C ASP A 398 -31.33 8.92 -32.64
N GLY A 399 -30.55 9.08 -31.57
CA GLY A 399 -30.07 10.37 -31.05
C GLY A 399 -31.14 11.21 -30.34
N ARG A 400 -32.36 10.70 -30.12
CA ARG A 400 -33.46 11.46 -29.50
C ARG A 400 -33.23 11.86 -28.05
N CYS A 401 -32.41 11.11 -27.33
CA CYS A 401 -32.10 11.36 -25.93
C CYS A 401 -31.02 12.44 -25.71
N GLY A 402 -30.50 13.06 -26.77
CA GLY A 402 -29.44 14.05 -26.67
C GLY A 402 -28.10 13.45 -26.21
N GLY A 403 -27.22 14.28 -25.64
CA GLY A 403 -25.86 13.87 -25.25
C GLY A 403 -25.71 13.39 -23.80
N ALA A 404 -26.67 13.67 -22.93
CA ALA A 404 -26.60 13.38 -21.50
C ALA A 404 -27.43 12.16 -21.06
N LEU A 405 -28.36 11.71 -21.90
CA LEU A 405 -29.24 10.56 -21.66
C LEU A 405 -29.00 9.49 -22.74
N ILE A 406 -29.45 8.27 -22.45
CA ILE A 406 -29.43 7.14 -23.39
C ILE A 406 -30.81 6.52 -23.51
N CYS A 407 -31.05 5.80 -24.61
CA CYS A 407 -32.28 5.03 -24.76
C CYS A 407 -32.22 3.78 -23.88
N GLY A 408 -33.07 3.75 -22.85
CA GLY A 408 -33.18 2.66 -21.90
C GLY A 408 -33.87 1.42 -22.48
N PRO A 409 -33.89 0.30 -21.73
CA PRO A 409 -34.49 -0.96 -22.18
C PRO A 409 -36.00 -0.88 -22.45
N ASP A 410 -36.69 0.09 -21.84
CA ASP A 410 -38.12 0.35 -22.05
C ASP A 410 -38.38 1.29 -23.24
N ASN A 411 -37.40 1.51 -24.12
CA ASN A 411 -37.46 2.46 -25.25
C ASN A 411 -37.80 3.89 -24.82
N THR A 412 -37.30 4.29 -23.65
CA THR A 412 -37.45 5.66 -23.12
C THR A 412 -36.10 6.25 -22.75
N CYS A 413 -35.95 7.56 -22.90
CA CYS A 413 -34.71 8.25 -22.53
C CYS A 413 -34.53 8.29 -21.01
N VAL A 414 -33.40 7.79 -20.54
CA VAL A 414 -33.00 7.70 -19.12
C VAL A 414 -31.54 8.14 -18.93
N GLY A 415 -31.12 8.38 -17.69
CA GLY A 415 -29.74 8.80 -17.40
C GLY A 415 -28.72 7.76 -17.87
N ILE A 416 -27.58 8.25 -18.38
CA ILE A 416 -26.55 7.39 -18.97
C ILE A 416 -26.05 6.30 -18.00
N CYS A 417 -25.93 6.62 -16.71
CA CYS A 417 -25.50 5.68 -15.66
C CYS A 417 -26.65 4.96 -14.95
N ASP A 418 -27.91 5.27 -15.29
CA ASP A 418 -29.09 4.65 -14.68
C ASP A 418 -29.41 3.27 -15.32
N VAL A 419 -28.85 3.00 -16.50
CA VAL A 419 -28.97 1.70 -17.16
C VAL A 419 -27.88 0.74 -16.64
N PRO A 420 -28.16 -0.51 -16.29
CA PRO A 420 -27.11 -1.51 -16.07
C PRO A 420 -26.38 -1.80 -17.39
N MET A 421 -25.07 -1.59 -17.44
CA MET A 421 -24.24 -1.94 -18.59
C MET A 421 -22.91 -2.46 -18.10
N THR A 422 -22.54 -3.66 -18.53
CA THR A 422 -21.21 -4.22 -18.29
C THR A 422 -20.32 -3.89 -19.50
N PRO A 423 -19.21 -3.16 -19.33
CA PRO A 423 -18.32 -2.88 -20.43
C PRO A 423 -17.64 -4.15 -20.94
N PRO A 424 -17.32 -4.24 -22.26
CA PRO A 424 -16.52 -5.33 -22.79
C PRO A 424 -15.15 -5.41 -22.11
N PRO A 425 -14.59 -6.62 -21.90
CA PRO A 425 -13.24 -6.76 -21.39
C PRO A 425 -12.20 -6.27 -22.40
N VAL A 426 -10.97 -6.03 -21.92
CA VAL A 426 -9.82 -5.81 -22.81
C VAL A 426 -9.62 -7.03 -23.73
N ALA A 427 -9.22 -6.79 -24.98
CA ALA A 427 -8.98 -7.86 -25.95
C ALA A 427 -7.48 -8.17 -26.07
N ASP A 428 -7.16 -9.39 -26.51
CA ASP A 428 -5.80 -9.83 -26.84
C ASP A 428 -4.75 -9.53 -25.76
N LEU A 429 -5.07 -9.81 -24.49
CA LEU A 429 -4.10 -9.67 -23.41
C LEU A 429 -2.95 -10.66 -23.60
N VAL A 430 -1.74 -10.12 -23.74
CA VAL A 430 -0.49 -10.87 -23.84
C VAL A 430 0.45 -10.41 -22.74
N VAL A 431 1.09 -11.35 -22.04
CA VAL A 431 2.10 -11.08 -21.01
C VAL A 431 3.41 -11.74 -21.43
N THR A 432 4.51 -10.99 -21.43
CA THR A 432 5.81 -11.44 -21.92
C THR A 432 6.95 -11.04 -20.98
N PRO A 433 8.10 -11.74 -21.02
CA PRO A 433 9.30 -11.29 -20.33
C PRO A 433 9.73 -9.90 -20.80
N HIS A 434 10.35 -9.13 -19.92
CA HIS A 434 10.96 -7.85 -20.30
C HIS A 434 12.09 -8.08 -21.32
N GLU A 435 12.21 -7.18 -22.31
CA GLU A 435 13.18 -7.30 -23.41
C GLU A 435 14.64 -7.20 -22.96
N ASP A 436 14.92 -6.38 -21.95
CA ASP A 436 16.24 -6.34 -21.32
C ASP A 436 16.44 -7.56 -20.41
N GLU A 437 17.27 -8.50 -20.86
CA GLU A 437 17.66 -9.70 -20.11
C GLU A 437 18.22 -9.38 -18.71
N ARG A 438 18.82 -8.20 -18.50
CA ARG A 438 19.31 -7.79 -17.18
C ARG A 438 18.18 -7.54 -16.19
N HIS A 439 16.97 -7.29 -16.66
CA HIS A 439 15.83 -6.93 -15.82
C HIS A 439 14.64 -7.90 -15.96
N SER A 440 14.68 -8.86 -16.87
CA SER A 440 13.60 -9.86 -17.08
C SER A 440 13.32 -10.78 -15.89
N HIS A 441 14.16 -10.73 -14.86
CA HIS A 441 13.95 -11.44 -13.58
C HIS A 441 13.12 -10.64 -12.57
N GLN A 442 12.96 -9.32 -12.78
CA GLN A 442 12.29 -8.40 -11.85
C GLN A 442 11.20 -7.54 -12.51
N TRP A 443 11.20 -7.45 -13.85
CA TRP A 443 10.22 -6.73 -14.66
C TRP A 443 9.67 -7.64 -15.77
N ALA A 444 8.46 -7.34 -16.22
CA ALA A 444 7.80 -7.99 -17.35
C ALA A 444 6.99 -6.97 -18.16
N ARG A 445 6.40 -7.38 -19.27
CA ARG A 445 5.53 -6.55 -20.11
C ARG A 445 4.15 -7.18 -20.24
N PHE A 446 3.14 -6.35 -20.44
CA PHE A 446 1.87 -6.79 -20.97
C PHE A 446 1.38 -5.84 -22.07
N SER A 447 0.56 -6.38 -22.96
CA SER A 447 -0.18 -5.60 -23.93
C SER A 447 -1.62 -6.08 -24.04
N PHE A 448 -2.52 -5.17 -24.39
CA PHE A 448 -3.91 -5.49 -24.68
C PHE A 448 -4.49 -4.46 -25.66
N VAL A 449 -5.59 -4.79 -26.30
CA VAL A 449 -6.35 -3.91 -27.19
C VAL A 449 -7.48 -3.22 -26.41
N VAL A 450 -7.57 -1.91 -26.55
CA VAL A 450 -8.60 -1.08 -25.90
C VAL A 450 -9.98 -1.45 -26.45
N PRO A 451 -10.94 -1.84 -25.60
CA PRO A 451 -12.29 -2.16 -26.06
C PRO A 451 -13.07 -0.89 -26.42
N GLU A 452 -14.08 -1.04 -27.26
CA GLU A 452 -15.07 0.03 -27.48
C GLU A 452 -16.00 0.13 -26.26
N LEU A 453 -16.04 1.32 -25.66
CA LEU A 453 -16.79 1.60 -24.43
C LEU A 453 -17.86 2.65 -24.73
N PRO A 454 -19.16 2.28 -24.76
CA PRO A 454 -20.24 3.23 -25.05
C PRO A 454 -20.28 4.42 -24.08
N ARG A 455 -19.84 4.22 -22.84
CA ARG A 455 -19.79 5.23 -21.77
C ARG A 455 -18.41 5.89 -21.62
N GLY A 456 -17.52 5.65 -22.57
CA GLY A 456 -16.13 6.11 -22.51
C GLY A 456 -15.29 5.33 -21.49
N LEU A 457 -13.98 5.43 -21.67
CA LEU A 457 -12.98 4.88 -20.77
C LEU A 457 -12.79 5.78 -19.54
N SER A 458 -12.89 5.21 -18.35
CA SER A 458 -12.55 5.89 -17.10
C SER A 458 -11.14 5.56 -16.65
N HIS A 459 -10.86 4.28 -16.40
CA HIS A 459 -9.55 3.80 -15.96
C HIS A 459 -9.43 2.28 -16.13
N TYR A 460 -8.22 1.77 -15.90
CA TYR A 460 -7.92 0.35 -15.84
C TYR A 460 -7.49 -0.02 -14.42
N GLU A 461 -7.72 -1.27 -14.05
CA GLU A 461 -7.10 -1.86 -12.87
C GLU A 461 -6.30 -3.08 -13.29
N VAL A 462 -5.03 -3.10 -12.89
CA VAL A 462 -4.12 -4.22 -13.15
C VAL A 462 -3.58 -4.74 -11.84
N ARG A 463 -3.76 -6.04 -11.62
CA ARG A 463 -3.26 -6.72 -10.42
C ARG A 463 -2.38 -7.90 -10.80
N VAL A 464 -1.36 -8.11 -9.98
CA VAL A 464 -0.32 -9.12 -10.16
C VAL A 464 -0.27 -9.99 -8.90
N GLY A 465 -0.35 -11.30 -9.09
CA GLY A 465 -0.34 -12.28 -8.01
C GLY A 465 0.48 -13.51 -8.34
N THR A 466 0.85 -14.28 -7.32
CA THR A 466 1.53 -15.59 -7.47
C THR A 466 0.54 -16.75 -7.54
N GLU A 467 -0.75 -16.49 -7.30
CA GLU A 467 -1.86 -17.43 -7.47
C GLU A 467 -2.70 -17.08 -8.71
N PRO A 468 -3.35 -18.08 -9.35
CA PRO A 468 -4.24 -17.83 -10.49
C PRO A 468 -5.34 -16.82 -10.19
N ILE A 469 -5.52 -15.85 -11.10
CA ILE A 469 -6.60 -14.85 -11.06
C ILE A 469 -7.73 -15.34 -11.95
N VAL A 470 -8.82 -15.81 -11.34
CA VAL A 470 -9.95 -16.45 -12.04
C VAL A 470 -11.32 -15.86 -11.68
N ASP A 471 -11.37 -15.02 -10.65
CA ASP A 471 -12.59 -14.40 -10.13
C ASP A 471 -12.26 -13.10 -9.38
N GLU A 472 -13.31 -12.39 -8.92
CA GLU A 472 -13.15 -11.14 -8.17
C GLU A 472 -12.35 -11.32 -6.88
N ALA A 473 -12.49 -12.48 -6.21
CA ALA A 473 -11.82 -12.73 -4.94
C ALA A 473 -10.30 -12.92 -5.12
N SER A 474 -9.88 -13.68 -6.13
CA SER A 474 -8.47 -13.86 -6.51
C SER A 474 -7.87 -12.58 -7.09
N PHE A 475 -8.66 -11.81 -7.85
CA PHE A 475 -8.25 -10.48 -8.31
C PHE A 475 -7.99 -9.54 -7.13
N ALA A 476 -8.93 -9.43 -6.18
CA ALA A 476 -8.76 -8.59 -4.99
C ALA A 476 -7.56 -9.02 -4.13
N ARG A 477 -7.28 -10.34 -4.02
CA ARG A 477 -6.10 -10.87 -3.31
C ARG A 477 -4.78 -10.53 -3.99
N ALA A 478 -4.76 -10.38 -5.31
CA ALA A 478 -3.58 -9.96 -6.04
C ALA A 478 -3.22 -8.50 -5.72
N LEU A 479 -1.95 -8.16 -5.85
CA LEU A 479 -1.44 -6.84 -5.52
C LEU A 479 -1.57 -5.90 -6.73
N PRO A 480 -1.84 -4.60 -6.52
CA PRO A 480 -1.75 -3.61 -7.59
C PRO A 480 -0.40 -3.70 -8.33
N ALA A 481 -0.45 -3.59 -9.66
CA ALA A 481 0.76 -3.58 -10.48
C ALA A 481 1.64 -2.36 -10.18
N LEU A 482 2.95 -2.55 -10.29
CA LEU A 482 3.94 -1.54 -9.98
C LEU A 482 4.69 -1.10 -11.24
N GLU A 483 5.19 0.12 -11.27
CA GLU A 483 6.12 0.58 -12.30
C GLU A 483 7.38 -0.31 -12.36
N PRO A 484 8.04 -0.45 -13.52
CA PRO A 484 9.25 -1.27 -13.70
C PRO A 484 10.47 -0.56 -13.12
N MET A 485 10.45 -0.30 -11.82
CA MET A 485 11.52 0.36 -11.09
C MET A 485 11.71 -0.29 -9.73
N ILE A 486 12.72 0.19 -8.99
CA ILE A 486 13.06 -0.38 -7.68
C ILE A 486 12.03 0.06 -6.63
N GLU A 487 11.47 1.25 -6.77
CA GLU A 487 10.43 1.76 -5.88
C GLU A 487 9.08 1.10 -6.15
N SER A 488 8.29 0.91 -5.10
CA SER A 488 6.96 0.31 -5.18
C SER A 488 5.90 1.37 -5.50
N ILE A 489 6.02 1.96 -6.69
CA ILE A 489 5.11 2.99 -7.22
C ILE A 489 4.03 2.34 -8.09
N GLU A 490 2.80 2.83 -7.98
CA GLU A 490 1.66 2.42 -8.80
C GLU A 490 1.93 2.54 -10.31
N LEU A 491 1.62 1.47 -11.05
CA LEU A 491 1.68 1.47 -12.51
C LEU A 491 0.63 2.41 -13.11
N ARG A 492 1.06 3.37 -13.93
CA ARG A 492 0.16 4.29 -14.63
C ARG A 492 -0.15 3.82 -16.04
N ILE A 493 -1.44 3.61 -16.29
CA ILE A 493 -1.94 3.14 -17.58
C ILE A 493 -2.56 4.32 -18.33
N PRO A 494 -2.15 4.60 -19.58
CA PRO A 494 -2.71 5.69 -20.35
C PRO A 494 -4.18 5.42 -20.68
N THR A 495 -5.02 6.42 -20.46
CA THR A 495 -6.46 6.37 -20.77
C THR A 495 -6.83 7.17 -22.02
N SER A 496 -5.83 7.69 -22.75
CA SER A 496 -6.02 8.46 -23.98
C SER A 496 -6.04 7.62 -25.26
N ALA A 497 -5.74 6.32 -25.17
CA ALA A 497 -5.74 5.41 -26.32
C ALA A 497 -7.16 5.18 -26.85
N ALA A 498 -7.33 5.19 -28.16
CA ALA A 498 -8.61 5.00 -28.82
C ALA A 498 -9.03 3.52 -28.85
N PRO A 499 -10.34 3.21 -28.96
CA PRO A 499 -10.80 1.84 -29.17
C PRO A 499 -10.10 1.17 -30.36
N GLY A 500 -9.64 -0.07 -30.15
CA GLY A 500 -8.87 -0.84 -31.14
C GLY A 500 -7.36 -0.56 -31.13
N GLU A 501 -6.88 0.46 -30.43
CA GLU A 501 -5.43 0.67 -30.24
C GLU A 501 -4.86 -0.31 -29.20
N THR A 502 -3.58 -0.64 -29.36
CA THR A 502 -2.85 -1.48 -28.41
C THR A 502 -2.19 -0.61 -27.34
N VAL A 503 -2.47 -0.90 -26.08
CA VAL A 503 -1.69 -0.39 -24.93
C VAL A 503 -0.63 -1.42 -24.61
N GLU A 504 0.63 -0.99 -24.49
CA GLU A 504 1.76 -1.84 -24.13
C GLU A 504 2.60 -1.16 -23.05
N LEU A 505 2.82 -1.87 -21.93
CA LEU A 505 3.48 -1.34 -20.74
C LEU A 505 4.41 -2.39 -20.13
N ALA A 506 5.43 -1.91 -19.43
CA ALA A 506 6.23 -2.73 -18.54
C ALA A 506 5.76 -2.54 -17.09
N PHE A 507 5.94 -3.57 -16.26
CA PHE A 507 5.62 -3.54 -14.84
C PHE A 507 6.69 -4.25 -14.02
N GLY A 508 6.78 -3.90 -12.74
CA GLY A 508 7.79 -4.40 -11.82
C GLY A 508 7.24 -5.06 -10.56
N GLY A 509 8.09 -5.16 -9.54
CA GLY A 509 7.77 -5.83 -8.28
C GLY A 509 7.86 -7.36 -8.31
N LEU A 510 8.58 -7.92 -9.29
CA LEU A 510 8.67 -9.37 -9.47
C LEU A 510 9.94 -9.95 -8.84
N THR A 511 9.85 -11.21 -8.43
CA THR A 511 10.99 -12.00 -7.98
C THR A 511 11.48 -12.95 -9.07
N PRO A 512 12.79 -13.27 -9.14
CA PRO A 512 13.33 -14.20 -10.12
C PRO A 512 12.74 -15.61 -10.01
N GLN A 513 12.63 -16.31 -11.15
CA GLN A 513 12.21 -17.72 -11.24
C GLN A 513 10.87 -18.00 -10.54
N GLN A 514 9.94 -17.07 -10.65
CA GLN A 514 8.63 -17.13 -10.03
C GLN A 514 7.55 -16.99 -11.10
N ARG A 515 6.49 -17.77 -10.96
CA ARG A 515 5.28 -17.64 -11.79
C ARG A 515 4.39 -16.55 -11.24
N TYR A 516 3.90 -15.70 -12.14
CA TYR A 516 2.97 -14.64 -11.87
C TYR A 516 1.76 -14.70 -12.80
N TYR A 517 0.62 -14.24 -12.27
CA TYR A 517 -0.63 -14.03 -12.98
C TYR A 517 -0.93 -12.54 -13.00
N VAL A 518 -1.26 -12.00 -14.17
CA VAL A 518 -1.59 -10.59 -14.38
C VAL A 518 -3.06 -10.52 -14.78
N GLY A 519 -3.89 -9.93 -13.93
CA GLY A 519 -5.29 -9.66 -14.19
C GLY A 519 -5.49 -8.22 -14.63
N VAL A 520 -6.30 -8.00 -15.66
CA VAL A 520 -6.67 -6.68 -16.17
C VAL A 520 -8.20 -6.57 -16.24
N ARG A 521 -8.75 -5.45 -15.78
CA ARG A 521 -10.13 -5.05 -16.04
C ARG A 521 -10.21 -3.56 -16.37
N VAL A 522 -11.26 -3.19 -17.09
CA VAL A 522 -11.52 -1.80 -17.48
C VAL A 522 -12.79 -1.29 -16.82
N PHE A 523 -12.80 0.00 -16.51
CA PHE A 523 -13.94 0.72 -15.96
C PHE A 523 -14.42 1.78 -16.94
N ASP A 524 -15.74 1.88 -17.10
CA ASP A 524 -16.38 2.89 -17.93
C ASP A 524 -16.62 4.22 -17.19
N GLY A 525 -17.13 5.24 -17.88
CA GLY A 525 -17.45 6.55 -17.29
C GLY A 525 -18.45 6.51 -16.12
N CYS A 526 -19.22 5.43 -15.99
CA CYS A 526 -20.17 5.17 -14.90
C CYS A 526 -19.59 4.27 -13.79
N ASN A 527 -18.31 3.94 -13.85
CA ASN A 527 -17.59 3.05 -12.92
C ASN A 527 -18.09 1.60 -12.95
N ALA A 528 -18.73 1.17 -14.05
CA ALA A 528 -19.03 -0.24 -14.24
C ALA A 528 -17.74 -0.97 -14.66
N ALA A 529 -17.47 -2.12 -14.03
CA ALA A 529 -16.29 -2.93 -14.31
C ALA A 529 -16.55 -3.97 -15.40
N SER A 530 -15.56 -4.24 -16.26
CA SER A 530 -15.59 -5.36 -17.20
C SER A 530 -15.36 -6.69 -16.48
N THR A 531 -15.55 -7.81 -17.19
CA THR A 531 -14.98 -9.08 -16.75
C THR A 531 -13.45 -9.01 -16.72
N ILE A 532 -12.84 -9.79 -15.82
CA ILE A 532 -11.38 -9.86 -15.67
C ILE A 532 -10.79 -10.70 -16.79
N VAL A 533 -9.69 -10.23 -17.38
CA VAL A 533 -8.86 -11.00 -18.32
C VAL A 533 -7.51 -11.25 -17.66
N SER A 534 -7.03 -12.49 -17.68
CA SER A 534 -5.79 -12.89 -17.02
C SER A 534 -4.77 -13.44 -18.01
N GLY A 535 -3.51 -13.05 -17.86
CA GLY A 535 -2.35 -13.70 -18.48
C GLY A 535 -1.38 -14.25 -17.42
N GLU A 536 -0.41 -15.05 -17.83
CA GLU A 536 0.63 -15.56 -16.94
C GLU A 536 2.03 -15.36 -17.52
N ILE A 537 3.02 -15.29 -16.62
CA ILE A 537 4.43 -15.17 -16.98
C ILE A 537 5.29 -15.91 -15.96
N GLU A 538 6.44 -16.42 -16.40
CA GLU A 538 7.49 -16.95 -15.54
C GLU A 538 8.72 -16.07 -15.68
N THR A 539 9.18 -15.47 -14.58
CA THR A 539 10.36 -14.59 -14.59
C THR A 539 11.64 -15.40 -14.77
N THR A 540 12.66 -14.77 -15.35
CA THR A 540 13.94 -15.42 -15.62
C THR A 540 14.81 -15.52 -14.37
N ALA A 541 15.92 -16.25 -14.48
CA ALA A 541 16.97 -16.21 -13.46
C ALA A 541 17.74 -14.89 -13.51
N ILE A 542 18.37 -14.50 -12.40
CA ILE A 542 19.22 -13.30 -12.36
C ILE A 542 20.41 -13.47 -13.30
N HIS A 543 20.50 -12.59 -14.31
CA HIS A 543 21.64 -12.50 -15.22
C HIS A 543 22.79 -11.72 -14.57
N PHE A 544 23.71 -12.43 -13.90
CA PHE A 544 24.91 -11.81 -13.38
C PHE A 544 25.90 -11.51 -14.51
N THR A 545 26.33 -10.25 -14.61
CA THR A 545 27.47 -9.91 -15.48
C THR A 545 28.73 -10.55 -14.90
N THR A 546 29.30 -11.52 -15.61
CA THR A 546 30.58 -12.13 -15.25
C THR A 546 31.71 -11.16 -15.54
N VAL A 547 32.12 -10.41 -14.51
CA VAL A 547 33.27 -9.51 -14.62
C VAL A 547 34.55 -10.34 -14.63
N SER A 548 35.46 -10.08 -15.58
CA SER A 548 36.73 -10.81 -15.60
C SER A 548 37.52 -10.52 -14.30
N PRO A 549 38.24 -11.51 -13.73
CA PRO A 549 39.06 -11.28 -12.54
C PRO A 549 40.10 -10.16 -12.70
N CYS A 550 40.47 -9.84 -13.94
CA CYS A 550 41.38 -8.74 -14.27
C CYS A 550 40.73 -7.36 -14.08
N PHE A 551 39.41 -7.24 -14.19
CA PHE A 551 38.70 -5.97 -13.98
C PHE A 551 38.64 -5.59 -12.49
N VAL A 552 38.31 -6.55 -11.61
CA VAL A 552 38.31 -6.34 -10.14
C VAL A 552 39.71 -5.96 -9.65
N ALA A 553 40.76 -6.55 -10.24
CA ALA A 553 42.14 -6.22 -9.93
C ALA A 553 42.53 -4.77 -10.29
N THR A 554 42.01 -4.25 -11.40
CA THR A 554 42.29 -2.90 -11.88
C THR A 554 41.45 -1.85 -11.15
N ALA A 555 40.17 -2.14 -10.86
CA ALA A 555 39.28 -1.23 -10.14
C ALA A 555 39.71 -1.00 -8.68
N ALA A 556 40.33 -2.00 -8.05
CA ALA A 556 40.85 -1.85 -6.69
C ALA A 556 42.31 -1.31 -6.64
N TYR A 557 42.97 -1.11 -7.78
CA TYR A 557 44.29 -0.47 -7.85
C TYR A 557 44.17 1.02 -7.46
N GLY A 558 44.79 1.39 -6.33
CA GLY A 558 44.68 2.74 -5.75
C GLY A 558 43.55 2.92 -4.72
N SER A 559 42.78 1.87 -4.43
CA SER A 559 41.77 1.86 -3.36
C SER A 559 42.29 1.19 -2.07
N PRO A 560 41.66 1.40 -0.90
CA PRO A 560 41.97 0.66 0.33
C PRO A 560 41.86 -0.87 0.18
N MET A 561 40.99 -1.34 -0.73
CA MET A 561 40.80 -2.77 -1.03
C MET A 561 41.96 -3.40 -1.82
N ALA A 562 42.93 -2.60 -2.29
CA ALA A 562 44.11 -3.10 -3.03
C ALA A 562 44.87 -4.20 -2.26
N SER A 563 44.94 -4.07 -0.93
CA SER A 563 45.62 -5.03 -0.05
C SER A 563 44.85 -6.36 0.10
N GLU A 564 43.53 -6.34 -0.11
CA GLU A 564 42.64 -7.50 0.03
C GLU A 564 42.51 -8.32 -1.26
N ILE A 565 42.83 -7.73 -2.43
CA ILE A 565 42.86 -8.43 -3.72
C ILE A 565 43.76 -9.67 -3.65
N GLY A 566 44.88 -9.58 -2.91
CA GLY A 566 45.78 -10.71 -2.71
C GLY A 566 45.13 -11.91 -2.01
N ALA A 567 44.23 -11.66 -1.05
CA ALA A 567 43.47 -12.71 -0.37
C ALA A 567 42.41 -13.32 -1.29
N LEU A 568 41.69 -12.50 -2.06
CA LEU A 568 40.70 -12.95 -3.03
C LEU A 568 41.33 -13.77 -4.18
N ARG A 569 42.51 -13.37 -4.66
CA ARG A 569 43.29 -14.16 -5.64
C ARG A 569 43.69 -15.51 -5.09
N ARG A 570 44.19 -15.57 -3.84
CA ARG A 570 44.55 -16.83 -3.18
C ARG A 570 43.33 -17.73 -2.96
N PHE A 571 42.18 -17.17 -2.61
CA PHE A 571 40.92 -17.92 -2.49
C PHE A 571 40.51 -18.51 -3.84
N ARG A 572 40.47 -17.69 -4.90
CA ARG A 572 40.16 -18.15 -6.27
C ARG A 572 41.08 -19.28 -6.71
N ASP A 573 42.39 -19.10 -6.58
CA ASP A 573 43.37 -20.07 -7.07
C ASP A 573 43.34 -21.40 -6.29
N ARG A 574 42.78 -21.39 -5.08
CA ARG A 574 42.70 -22.55 -4.19
C ARG A 574 41.35 -23.26 -4.21
N HIS A 575 40.26 -22.55 -4.55
CA HIS A 575 38.88 -23.05 -4.37
C HIS A 575 37.97 -22.90 -5.59
N LEU A 576 38.37 -22.14 -6.61
CA LEU A 576 37.54 -21.85 -7.79
C LEU A 576 38.22 -22.28 -9.11
N ARG A 577 39.13 -23.25 -9.06
CA ARG A 577 39.66 -23.95 -10.24
C ARG A 577 39.01 -25.30 -10.41
#